data_AF-B7PXZ0-F1
#
_entry.id   AF-B7PXZ0-F1
#
_cell.length_a   1.000
_cell.length_b   1.000
_cell.length_c   1.000
_cell.angle_alpha   90.00
_cell.angle_beta   90.00
_cell.angle_gamma   90.00
#
_symmetry.space_group_name_H-M   'P 1'
#
loop_
_entity.id
_entity.type
_entity.pdbx_description
1 polymer ?
#
loop_
_entity_poly.entity_id
_entity_poly.type
_entity_poly.pdbx_seq_one_letter_code
_entity_poly.pdbx_strand_id
1 'polypeptide(L)'
;MDSTNGPSAPPTATSNWTSQPASTESAACDLPPPVPEGMQALMYIMYIAVSVAAIGGNGIVCYIVLAYQRMRTVTNMFIMNLAIGDILMASLCIPFTFVSNLLLGYWPFGGVMCVVVTYAQCVTVFISAYTLIAISVDRYTAIVYPLRPRMTKLRSKIIIGVVWLVALVTPLPTALVTQLVPHPCANQTYYCLEQWGTPEQTTYYSMALMILQYFFPLLALIFTYTRIAVVVWGKETPGEAQDERDQRMAASKRKVNFF
;
A
#
# COMPACT_ATOMS: atom_id res chain seq x y z
N MET A 1 14.02 -82.15 46.60
CA MET A 1 15.40 -81.65 46.45
C MET A 1 15.56 -81.41 44.95
N ASP A 2 15.19 -80.23 44.44
CA ASP A 2 16.08 -79.04 44.41
C ASP A 2 17.49 -79.40 43.94
N SER A 3 18.15 -78.72 43.01
CA SER A 3 17.86 -77.60 42.13
C SER A 3 19.20 -77.37 41.43
N THR A 4 19.31 -77.35 40.09
CA THR A 4 20.39 -76.64 39.35
C THR A 4 20.21 -76.70 37.82
N ASN A 5 19.49 -75.68 37.33
CA ASN A 5 19.78 -74.80 36.20
C ASN A 5 20.56 -75.25 34.95
N GLY A 6 19.90 -75.09 33.80
CA GLY A 6 20.51 -74.51 32.60
C GLY A 6 19.63 -74.65 31.35
N PRO A 7 18.86 -73.64 30.92
CA PRO A 7 18.29 -73.63 29.57
C PRO A 7 19.30 -73.04 28.58
N SER A 8 19.52 -73.78 27.50
CA SER A 8 20.27 -73.40 26.30
C SER A 8 19.75 -72.10 25.67
N ALA A 9 20.65 -71.14 25.46
CA ALA A 9 20.38 -69.85 24.82
C ALA A 9 20.08 -70.00 23.31
N PRO A 10 19.18 -69.18 22.73
CA PRO A 10 19.01 -69.06 21.29
C PRO A 10 20.07 -68.09 20.70
N PRO A 11 20.37 -68.19 19.39
CA PRO A 11 21.47 -67.45 18.78
C PRO A 11 21.20 -65.94 18.73
N THR A 12 22.19 -65.19 19.19
CA THR A 12 22.28 -63.73 19.16
C THR A 12 22.33 -63.23 17.71
N ALA A 13 21.24 -62.65 17.21
CA ALA A 13 21.25 -61.88 15.98
C ALA A 13 21.88 -60.51 16.27
N THR A 14 23.15 -60.35 15.92
CA THR A 14 23.83 -59.04 15.90
C THR A 14 23.29 -58.23 14.72
N SER A 15 22.31 -57.36 14.97
CA SER A 15 21.93 -56.32 14.02
C SER A 15 23.04 -55.26 13.98
N ASN A 16 23.90 -55.37 12.97
CA ASN A 16 24.83 -54.31 12.58
C ASN A 16 24.03 -53.07 12.19
N TRP A 17 23.91 -52.11 13.10
CA TRP A 17 23.58 -50.74 12.73
C TRP A 17 24.82 -50.12 12.08
N THR A 18 25.00 -50.43 10.80
CA THR A 18 25.81 -49.58 9.92
C THR A 18 25.23 -48.18 9.99
N SER A 19 26.00 -47.28 10.61
CA SER A 19 25.82 -45.84 10.59
C SER A 19 25.63 -45.37 9.14
N GLN A 20 24.39 -45.17 8.73
CA GLN A 20 24.11 -44.32 7.58
C GLN A 20 24.54 -42.92 7.96
N PRO A 21 25.42 -42.25 7.19
CA PRO A 21 25.58 -40.82 7.36
C PRO A 21 24.22 -40.20 7.01
N ALA A 22 23.62 -39.53 8.00
CA ALA A 22 22.52 -38.63 7.75
C ALA A 22 22.97 -37.68 6.65
N SER A 23 22.35 -37.77 5.48
CA SER A 23 22.37 -36.71 4.49
C SER A 23 21.64 -35.52 5.11
N THR A 24 22.31 -34.83 6.03
CA THR A 24 22.01 -33.45 6.37
C THR A 24 22.41 -32.68 5.12
N GLU A 25 21.49 -32.53 4.16
CA GLU A 25 21.47 -31.33 3.34
C GLU A 25 21.26 -30.17 4.31
N SER A 26 22.35 -29.73 4.94
CA SER A 26 22.48 -28.34 5.33
C SER A 26 22.28 -27.57 4.04
N ALA A 27 21.09 -26.99 3.86
CA ALA A 27 20.89 -25.95 2.86
C ALA A 27 22.08 -25.01 3.01
N ALA A 28 22.97 -25.01 2.02
CA ALA A 28 24.16 -24.20 2.06
C ALA A 28 23.68 -22.76 2.22
N CYS A 29 24.00 -22.17 3.35
CA CYS A 29 23.68 -20.80 3.67
C CYS A 29 24.61 -19.90 2.85
N ASP A 30 24.38 -19.86 1.55
CA ASP A 30 25.03 -18.90 0.67
C ASP A 30 24.49 -17.53 1.05
N LEU A 31 25.33 -16.73 1.73
CA LEU A 31 25.00 -15.34 1.97
C LEU A 31 24.79 -14.66 0.61
N PRO A 32 23.71 -13.88 0.43
CA PRO A 32 23.57 -13.08 -0.77
C PRO A 32 24.83 -12.20 -0.91
N PRO A 33 25.32 -11.99 -2.15
CA PRO A 33 26.52 -11.20 -2.36
C PRO A 33 26.35 -9.81 -1.73
N PRO A 34 27.39 -9.27 -1.05
CA PRO A 34 27.30 -7.97 -0.43
C PRO A 34 26.94 -6.92 -1.48
N VAL A 35 25.95 -6.09 -1.16
CA VAL A 35 25.53 -4.99 -2.04
C VAL A 35 26.72 -4.01 -2.17
N PRO A 36 27.04 -3.52 -3.38
CA PRO A 36 28.10 -2.53 -3.55
C PRO A 36 27.87 -1.32 -2.63
N GLU A 37 28.91 -0.86 -1.94
CA GLU A 37 28.81 0.20 -0.92
C GLU A 37 28.13 1.48 -1.46
N GLY A 38 28.41 1.86 -2.70
CA GLY A 38 27.77 3.01 -3.35
C GLY A 38 26.27 2.83 -3.55
N MET A 39 25.81 1.61 -3.87
CA MET A 39 24.39 1.29 -4.02
C MET A 39 23.67 1.28 -2.67
N GLN A 40 24.33 0.76 -1.63
CA GLN A 40 23.81 0.78 -0.27
C GLN A 40 23.68 2.22 0.27
N ALA A 41 24.70 3.06 0.10
CA ALA A 41 24.64 4.47 0.48
C ALA A 41 23.53 5.23 -0.26
N LEU A 42 23.36 4.98 -1.56
CA LEU A 42 22.28 5.55 -2.36
C LEU A 42 20.90 5.16 -1.81
N MET A 43 20.70 3.88 -1.48
CA MET A 43 19.46 3.41 -0.87
C MET A 43 19.19 4.15 0.44
N TYR A 44 20.19 4.28 1.33
CA TYR A 44 20.03 4.97 2.61
C TYR A 44 19.60 6.42 2.44
N ILE A 45 20.27 7.15 1.54
CA ILE A 45 19.94 8.54 1.25
C ILE A 45 18.51 8.65 0.71
N MET A 46 18.13 7.80 -0.25
CA MET A 46 16.77 7.77 -0.81
C MET A 46 15.70 7.48 0.24
N TYR A 47 15.92 6.47 1.09
CA TYR A 47 14.97 6.10 2.14
C TYR A 47 14.76 7.22 3.16
N ILE A 48 15.85 7.85 3.63
CA ILE A 48 15.76 8.99 4.55
C ILE A 48 15.06 10.17 3.88
N ALA A 49 15.44 10.50 2.65
CA ALA A 49 14.86 11.62 1.91
C ALA A 49 13.35 11.43 1.68
N VAL A 50 12.93 10.25 1.22
CA VAL A 50 11.50 9.92 1.00
C VAL A 50 10.73 9.96 2.32
N SER A 51 11.29 9.41 3.40
CA SER A 51 10.61 9.40 4.71
C SER A 51 10.42 10.82 5.25
N VAL A 52 11.46 11.66 5.20
CA VAL A 52 11.38 13.06 5.65
C VAL A 52 10.41 13.85 4.78
N ALA A 53 10.49 13.70 3.46
CA ALA A 53 9.59 14.37 2.53
C ALA A 53 8.13 13.93 2.72
N ALA A 54 7.89 12.63 2.90
CA ALA A 54 6.55 12.09 3.09
C ALA A 54 5.95 12.56 4.41
N ILE A 55 6.67 12.48 5.54
CA ILE A 55 6.15 12.91 6.84
C ILE A 55 5.99 14.44 6.88
N GLY A 56 7.01 15.18 6.47
CA GLY A 56 6.98 16.65 6.48
C GLY A 56 5.97 17.23 5.51
N GLY A 57 6.00 16.79 4.25
CA GLY A 57 5.12 17.29 3.19
C GLY A 57 3.65 16.98 3.46
N ASN A 58 3.32 15.73 3.78
CA ASN A 58 1.94 15.37 4.11
C ASN A 58 1.49 15.96 5.45
N GLY A 59 2.41 16.15 6.41
CA GLY A 59 2.13 16.87 7.66
C GLY A 59 1.70 18.32 7.40
N ILE A 60 2.40 19.02 6.51
CA ILE A 60 2.03 20.38 6.08
C ILE A 60 0.66 20.39 5.40
N VAL A 61 0.37 19.43 4.52
CA VAL A 61 -0.94 19.30 3.86
C VAL A 61 -2.05 19.17 4.91
N CYS A 62 -1.90 18.27 5.88
CA CYS A 62 -2.84 18.11 7.00
C CYS A 62 -3.00 19.41 7.78
N TYR A 63 -1.89 20.08 8.13
CA TYR A 63 -1.91 21.35 8.86
C TYR A 63 -2.70 22.43 8.12
N ILE A 64 -2.43 22.66 6.83
CA ILE A 64 -3.09 23.70 6.03
C ILE A 64 -4.60 23.47 5.95
N VAL A 65 -5.03 22.24 5.69
CA VAL A 65 -6.46 21.91 5.56
C VAL A 65 -7.19 22.09 6.90
N LEU A 66 -6.54 21.75 8.02
CA LEU A 66 -7.11 21.92 9.35
C LEU A 66 -7.08 23.37 9.83
N ALA A 67 -6.02 24.12 9.59
CA ALA A 67 -5.87 25.50 10.05
C ALA A 67 -6.82 26.47 9.34
N TYR A 68 -7.03 26.30 8.02
CA TYR A 68 -7.80 27.26 7.23
C TYR A 68 -9.20 26.74 6.86
N GLN A 69 -10.25 27.30 7.48
CA GLN A 69 -11.65 26.93 7.22
C GLN A 69 -12.04 27.00 5.74
N ARG A 70 -11.49 27.97 4.98
CA ARG A 70 -11.71 28.13 3.53
C ARG A 70 -11.21 26.94 2.72
N MET A 71 -10.19 26.23 3.22
CA MET A 71 -9.60 25.06 2.57
C MET A 71 -10.34 23.76 2.90
N ARG A 72 -11.35 23.77 3.78
CA ARG A 72 -12.13 22.56 4.13
C ARG A 72 -13.20 22.23 3.08
N THR A 73 -12.76 22.06 1.83
CA THR A 73 -13.56 21.60 0.69
C THR A 73 -13.56 20.06 0.61
N VAL A 74 -14.46 19.48 -0.17
CA VAL A 74 -14.57 18.00 -0.30
C VAL A 74 -13.27 17.38 -0.81
N THR A 75 -12.71 17.93 -1.87
CA THR A 75 -11.46 17.44 -2.46
C THR A 75 -10.30 17.55 -1.51
N ASN A 76 -10.22 18.66 -0.75
CA ASN A 76 -9.16 18.84 0.24
C ASN A 76 -9.32 17.88 1.44
N MET A 77 -10.53 17.42 1.76
CA MET A 77 -10.71 16.33 2.73
C MET A 77 -10.16 15.00 2.21
N PHE A 78 -10.32 14.70 0.92
CA PHE A 78 -9.70 13.52 0.32
C PHE A 78 -8.16 13.64 0.24
N ILE A 79 -7.64 14.82 -0.12
CA ILE A 79 -6.19 15.09 -0.09
C ILE A 79 -5.64 14.91 1.32
N MET A 80 -6.35 15.40 2.35
CA MET A 80 -5.96 15.17 3.74
C MET A 80 -6.03 13.68 4.13
N ASN A 81 -7.02 12.93 3.63
CA ASN A 81 -7.09 11.48 3.86
C ASN A 81 -5.90 10.74 3.25
N LEU A 82 -5.48 11.12 2.03
CA LEU A 82 -4.29 10.59 1.37
C LEU A 82 -3.04 10.91 2.20
N ALA A 83 -2.90 12.16 2.65
CA ALA A 83 -1.79 12.60 3.49
C ALA A 83 -1.69 11.80 4.81
N ILE A 84 -2.81 11.48 5.45
CA ILE A 84 -2.82 10.62 6.65
C ILE A 84 -2.32 9.21 6.34
N GLY A 85 -2.76 8.62 5.22
CA GLY A 85 -2.29 7.31 4.77
C GLY A 85 -0.78 7.28 4.48
N ASP A 86 -0.28 8.30 3.81
CA ASP A 86 1.14 8.43 3.48
C ASP A 86 2.01 8.65 4.73
N ILE A 87 1.54 9.43 5.71
CA ILE A 87 2.23 9.58 7.01
C ILE A 87 2.26 8.24 7.75
N LEU A 88 1.16 7.48 7.75
CA LEU A 88 1.10 6.18 8.40
C LEU A 88 2.10 5.20 7.77
N MET A 89 2.16 5.15 6.43
CA MET A 89 3.14 4.36 5.70
C MET A 89 4.58 4.81 6.00
N ALA A 90 4.86 6.11 5.95
CA ALA A 90 6.20 6.65 6.14
C ALA A 90 6.71 6.55 7.58
N SER A 91 5.82 6.57 8.58
CA SER A 91 6.22 6.50 10.00
C SER A 91 6.27 5.06 10.54
N LEU A 92 5.35 4.18 10.12
CA LEU A 92 5.25 2.83 10.65
C LEU A 92 5.79 1.75 9.71
N CYS A 93 5.71 1.92 8.40
CA CYS A 93 6.08 0.85 7.48
C CYS A 93 7.53 1.02 7.03
N ILE A 94 7.86 2.19 6.47
CA ILE A 94 9.17 2.44 5.87
C ILE A 94 10.33 2.20 6.83
N PRO A 95 10.37 2.74 8.07
CA PRO A 95 11.54 2.60 8.94
C PRO A 95 11.77 1.15 9.38
N PHE A 96 10.70 0.44 9.73
CA PHE A 96 10.78 -0.93 10.22
C PHE A 96 11.19 -1.90 9.11
N THR A 97 10.56 -1.78 7.94
CA THR A 97 10.91 -2.57 6.75
C THR A 97 12.32 -2.26 6.28
N PHE A 98 12.75 -0.99 6.32
CA PHE A 98 14.11 -0.59 5.98
C PHE A 98 15.15 -1.20 6.90
N VAL A 99 14.99 -1.07 8.22
CA VAL A 99 15.92 -1.64 9.21
C VAL A 99 15.98 -3.15 9.05
N SER A 100 14.83 -3.81 8.91
CA SER A 100 14.77 -5.26 8.81
C SER A 100 15.43 -5.79 7.53
N ASN A 101 15.11 -5.21 6.37
CA ASN A 101 15.56 -5.76 5.08
C ASN A 101 16.96 -5.28 4.68
N LEU A 102 17.32 -4.02 4.96
CA LEU A 102 18.58 -3.44 4.47
C LEU A 102 19.68 -3.31 5.51
N LEU A 103 19.36 -3.12 6.79
CA LEU A 103 20.39 -3.00 7.83
C LEU A 103 20.75 -4.34 8.47
N LEU A 104 19.73 -5.15 8.78
CA LEU A 104 19.91 -6.35 9.59
C LEU A 104 19.79 -7.65 8.79
N GLY A 105 18.97 -7.68 7.74
CA GLY A 105 18.65 -8.90 7.00
C GLY A 105 17.77 -9.88 7.79
N TYR A 106 17.17 -9.45 8.90
CA TYR A 106 16.22 -10.21 9.71
C TYR A 106 15.24 -9.26 10.41
N TRP A 107 14.19 -9.78 11.04
CA TRP A 107 13.16 -9.02 11.75
C TRP A 107 13.41 -8.97 13.27
N PRO A 108 13.88 -7.84 13.83
CA PRO A 108 14.19 -7.72 15.26
C PRO A 108 12.99 -7.28 16.13
N PHE A 109 11.88 -6.82 15.54
CA PHE A 109 10.84 -6.05 16.25
C PHE A 109 9.77 -6.91 16.94
N GLY A 110 9.96 -8.22 16.97
CA GLY A 110 9.01 -9.17 17.56
C GLY A 110 7.75 -9.41 16.71
N GLY A 111 6.91 -10.34 17.16
CA GLY A 111 5.80 -10.87 16.36
C GLY A 111 4.65 -9.89 16.17
N VAL A 112 4.35 -9.08 17.19
CA VAL A 112 3.28 -8.07 17.12
C VAL A 112 3.59 -7.04 16.04
N MET A 113 4.81 -6.48 16.03
CA MET A 113 5.19 -5.51 15.01
C MET A 113 5.28 -6.13 13.62
N CYS A 114 5.65 -7.41 13.49
CA CYS A 114 5.65 -8.11 12.22
C CYS A 114 4.24 -8.09 11.59
N VAL A 115 3.21 -8.45 12.36
CA VAL A 115 1.82 -8.41 11.90
C VAL A 115 1.36 -6.98 11.64
N VAL A 116 1.60 -6.06 12.59
CA VAL A 116 1.12 -4.67 12.50
C VAL A 116 1.72 -3.95 11.29
N VAL A 117 3.03 -4.08 11.04
CA VAL A 117 3.70 -3.39 9.93
C VAL A 117 3.25 -3.93 8.59
N THR A 118 3.25 -5.26 8.41
CA THR A 118 2.82 -5.90 7.16
C THR A 118 1.35 -5.59 6.85
N TYR A 119 0.47 -5.68 7.84
CA TYR A 119 -0.94 -5.35 7.68
C TYR A 119 -1.16 -3.86 7.40
N ALA A 120 -0.53 -2.97 8.18
CA ALA A 120 -0.64 -1.53 7.97
C ALA A 120 -0.17 -1.12 6.57
N GLN A 121 0.89 -1.75 6.06
CA GLN A 121 1.39 -1.51 4.71
C GLN A 121 0.34 -1.83 3.64
N CYS A 122 -0.40 -2.93 3.77
CA CYS A 122 -1.50 -3.22 2.86
C CYS A 122 -2.62 -2.17 2.98
N VAL A 123 -3.04 -1.87 4.22
CA VAL A 123 -4.14 -0.93 4.51
C VAL A 123 -3.87 0.46 3.92
N THR A 124 -2.67 1.02 4.13
CA THR A 124 -2.33 2.36 3.63
C THR A 124 -2.37 2.43 2.11
N VAL A 125 -1.92 1.37 1.44
CA VAL A 125 -1.93 1.27 -0.02
C VAL A 125 -3.38 1.24 -0.54
N PHE A 126 -4.28 0.49 0.10
CA PHE A 126 -5.73 0.52 -0.19
C PHE A 126 -6.38 1.87 0.06
N ILE A 127 -6.06 2.53 1.18
CA ILE A 127 -6.55 3.88 1.47
C ILE A 127 -6.18 4.82 0.32
N SER A 128 -4.92 4.80 -0.13
CA SER A 128 -4.45 5.68 -1.19
C SER A 128 -5.16 5.42 -2.52
N ALA A 129 -5.26 4.17 -2.96
CA ALA A 129 -5.92 3.86 -4.24
C ALA A 129 -7.40 4.24 -4.26
N TYR A 130 -8.17 3.87 -3.23
CA TYR A 130 -9.59 4.21 -3.22
C TYR A 130 -9.84 5.70 -2.98
N THR A 131 -8.95 6.39 -2.28
CA THR A 131 -9.00 7.87 -2.18
C THR A 131 -8.76 8.52 -3.54
N LEU A 132 -7.81 8.03 -4.34
CA LEU A 132 -7.59 8.53 -5.71
C LEU A 132 -8.81 8.33 -6.60
N ILE A 133 -9.49 7.18 -6.51
CA ILE A 133 -10.77 6.96 -7.21
C ILE A 133 -11.78 8.01 -6.75
N ALA A 134 -11.97 8.21 -5.44
CA ALA A 134 -12.92 9.19 -4.92
C ALA A 134 -12.64 10.62 -5.41
N ILE A 135 -11.36 11.02 -5.44
CA ILE A 135 -10.92 12.30 -6.02
C ILE A 135 -11.28 12.36 -7.51
N SER A 136 -10.98 11.32 -8.28
CA SER A 136 -11.28 11.29 -9.72
C SER A 136 -12.77 11.42 -10.02
N VAL A 137 -13.63 10.80 -9.20
CA VAL A 137 -15.09 10.86 -9.34
C VAL A 137 -15.64 12.23 -8.96
N ASP A 138 -15.11 12.86 -7.89
CA ASP A 138 -15.44 14.23 -7.51
C ASP A 138 -15.10 15.21 -8.65
N ARG A 139 -13.91 15.08 -9.23
CA ARG A 139 -13.44 15.89 -10.36
C ARG A 139 -14.27 15.64 -11.62
N TYR A 140 -14.53 14.38 -11.95
CA TYR A 140 -15.36 13.98 -13.08
C TYR A 140 -16.75 14.61 -12.99
N THR A 141 -17.40 14.51 -11.83
CA THR A 141 -18.74 15.08 -11.63
C THR A 141 -18.74 16.60 -11.77
N ALA A 142 -17.74 17.27 -11.20
CA ALA A 142 -17.63 18.73 -11.24
C ALA A 142 -17.37 19.29 -12.65
N ILE A 143 -16.63 18.56 -13.50
CA ILE A 143 -16.23 19.03 -14.84
C ILE A 143 -17.24 18.63 -15.92
N VAL A 144 -17.69 17.37 -15.88
CA VAL A 144 -18.56 16.78 -16.91
C VAL A 144 -20.02 17.19 -16.71
N TYR A 145 -20.46 17.37 -15.46
CA TYR A 145 -21.84 17.73 -15.13
C TYR A 145 -21.92 19.03 -14.30
N PRO A 146 -21.60 20.20 -14.88
CA PRO A 146 -21.51 21.47 -14.14
C PRO A 146 -22.82 21.91 -13.47
N LEU A 147 -23.97 21.43 -13.96
CA LEU A 147 -25.30 21.73 -13.40
C LEU A 147 -25.73 20.74 -12.29
N ARG A 148 -25.00 19.63 -12.10
CA ARG A 148 -25.31 18.71 -11.00
C ARG A 148 -24.79 19.27 -9.67
N PRO A 149 -25.53 19.10 -8.57
CA PRO A 149 -25.05 19.51 -7.25
C PRO A 149 -23.71 18.85 -6.93
N ARG A 150 -22.77 19.66 -6.43
CA ARG A 150 -21.47 19.16 -5.99
C ARG A 150 -21.64 18.20 -4.82
N MET A 151 -20.65 17.31 -4.67
CA MET A 151 -20.58 16.43 -3.52
C MET A 151 -20.62 17.26 -2.23
N THR A 152 -21.46 16.85 -1.28
CA THR A 152 -21.55 17.52 0.02
C THR A 152 -20.44 17.03 0.94
N LYS A 153 -20.07 17.85 1.94
CA LYS A 153 -19.09 17.45 2.96
C LYS A 153 -19.52 16.22 3.77
N LEU A 154 -20.83 16.01 3.92
CA LEU A 154 -21.35 14.81 4.58
C LEU A 154 -21.07 13.56 3.73
N ARG A 155 -21.37 13.62 2.43
CA ARG A 155 -21.08 12.51 1.49
C ARG A 155 -19.59 12.20 1.44
N SER A 156 -18.72 13.21 1.41
CA SER A 156 -17.27 12.97 1.39
C SER A 156 -16.78 12.28 2.67
N LYS A 157 -17.28 12.67 3.85
CA LYS A 157 -16.96 11.98 5.12
C LYS A 157 -17.45 10.53 5.13
N ILE A 158 -18.65 10.27 4.60
CA ILE A 158 -19.16 8.89 4.47
C ILE A 158 -18.25 8.08 3.54
N ILE A 159 -17.87 8.63 2.39
CA ILE A 159 -16.95 7.96 1.45
C ILE A 159 -15.61 7.66 2.13
N ILE A 160 -15.04 8.61 2.86
CA ILE A 160 -13.80 8.37 3.64
C ILE A 160 -14.00 7.21 4.62
N GLY A 161 -15.09 7.19 5.38
CA GLY A 161 -15.39 6.08 6.28
C GLY A 161 -15.50 4.73 5.58
N VAL A 162 -16.13 4.69 4.40
CA VAL A 162 -16.19 3.48 3.56
C VAL A 162 -14.81 3.07 3.06
N VAL A 163 -13.99 4.02 2.61
CA VAL A 163 -12.60 3.75 2.17
C VAL A 163 -11.81 3.09 3.29
N TRP A 164 -11.87 3.64 4.52
CA TRP A 164 -11.20 3.05 5.67
C TRP A 164 -11.72 1.66 6.00
N LEU A 165 -13.04 1.47 6.01
CA LEU A 165 -13.64 0.17 6.28
C LEU A 165 -13.17 -0.88 5.27
N VAL A 166 -13.25 -0.58 3.97
CA VAL A 166 -12.82 -1.51 2.91
C VAL A 166 -11.31 -1.76 2.98
N ALA A 167 -10.51 -0.72 3.21
CA ALA A 167 -9.06 -0.85 3.30
C ALA A 167 -8.59 -1.64 4.53
N LEU A 168 -9.35 -1.62 5.63
CA LEU A 168 -9.10 -2.45 6.81
C LEU A 168 -9.58 -3.89 6.58
N VAL A 169 -10.78 -4.08 6.02
CA VAL A 169 -11.37 -5.42 5.89
C VAL A 169 -10.66 -6.27 4.83
N THR A 170 -10.26 -5.67 3.70
CA THR A 170 -9.71 -6.41 2.55
C THR A 170 -8.43 -7.19 2.89
N PRO A 171 -7.40 -6.59 3.53
CA PRO A 171 -6.18 -7.29 3.90
C PRO A 171 -6.23 -8.00 5.26
N LEU A 172 -7.41 -8.23 5.86
CA LEU A 172 -7.51 -8.99 7.12
C LEU A 172 -6.83 -10.36 7.08
N PRO A 173 -6.89 -11.14 5.98
CA PRO A 173 -6.16 -12.40 5.90
C PRO A 173 -4.65 -12.23 6.08
N THR A 174 -4.04 -11.16 5.54
CA THR A 174 -2.62 -10.83 5.76
C THR A 174 -2.30 -10.76 7.26
N ALA A 175 -3.17 -10.15 8.08
CA ALA A 175 -2.94 -10.07 9.53
C ALA A 175 -2.97 -11.44 10.23
N LEU A 176 -3.71 -12.40 9.69
CA LEU A 176 -3.85 -13.74 10.27
C LEU A 176 -2.72 -14.69 9.86
N VAL A 177 -2.23 -14.57 8.63
CA VAL A 177 -1.19 -15.46 8.07
C VAL A 177 0.22 -14.93 8.28
N THR A 178 0.38 -13.64 8.62
CA THR A 178 1.70 -13.05 8.90
C THR A 178 2.24 -13.60 10.21
N GLN A 179 3.45 -14.17 10.18
CA GLN A 179 4.10 -14.70 11.37
C GLN A 179 5.63 -14.60 11.31
N LEU A 180 6.26 -14.80 12.47
CA LEU A 180 7.70 -14.94 12.58
C LEU A 180 8.13 -16.35 12.18
N VAL A 181 9.06 -16.43 11.25
CA VAL A 181 9.64 -17.68 10.75
C VAL A 181 11.11 -17.73 11.10
N PRO A 182 11.63 -18.81 11.72
CA PRO A 182 13.05 -18.91 12.06
C PRO A 182 13.95 -18.78 10.83
N HIS A 183 15.07 -18.05 10.97
CA HIS A 183 16.07 -17.94 9.92
C HIS A 183 16.81 -19.28 9.77
N PRO A 184 16.92 -19.85 8.56
CA PRO A 184 17.53 -21.16 8.36
C PRO A 184 19.01 -21.21 8.72
N CYS A 185 19.69 -20.05 8.63
CA CYS A 185 21.16 -19.96 8.74
C CYS A 185 21.68 -19.29 10.01
N ALA A 186 20.81 -18.82 10.90
CA ALA A 186 21.25 -18.05 12.06
C ALA A 186 20.32 -18.31 13.25
N ASN A 187 20.91 -18.79 14.34
CA ASN A 187 20.17 -19.10 15.55
C ASN A 187 19.58 -17.81 16.16
N GLN A 188 18.36 -17.89 16.67
CA GLN A 188 17.63 -16.78 17.30
C GLN A 188 17.35 -15.56 16.41
N THR A 189 17.44 -15.71 15.09
CA THR A 189 16.98 -14.68 14.13
C THR A 189 15.73 -15.17 13.40
N TYR A 190 14.87 -14.24 12.99
CA TYR A 190 13.56 -14.54 12.42
C TYR A 190 13.27 -13.65 11.22
N TYR A 191 12.53 -14.16 10.25
CA TYR A 191 11.90 -13.39 9.19
C TYR A 191 10.44 -13.10 9.52
N CYS A 192 9.92 -11.99 9.01
CA CYS A 192 8.50 -11.68 9.03
C CYS A 192 7.90 -12.00 7.67
N LEU A 193 7.11 -13.06 7.56
CA LEU A 193 6.58 -13.53 6.27
C LEU A 193 5.10 -13.95 6.41
N GLU A 194 4.37 -13.84 5.31
CA GLU A 194 3.05 -14.46 5.18
C GLU A 194 3.20 -15.98 4.98
N GLN A 195 2.57 -16.76 5.85
CA GLN A 195 2.63 -18.22 5.82
C GLN A 195 1.26 -18.79 5.49
N TRP A 196 1.12 -19.19 4.23
CA TRP A 196 -0.08 -19.79 3.69
C TRP A 196 0.03 -21.32 3.73
N GLY A 197 -1.10 -22.01 3.92
CA GLY A 197 -1.10 -23.48 4.00
C GLY A 197 -0.79 -24.16 2.67
N THR A 198 -1.03 -23.47 1.55
CA THR A 198 -0.77 -23.96 0.19
C THR A 198 -0.30 -22.82 -0.72
N PRO A 199 0.56 -23.07 -1.73
CA PRO A 199 1.01 -22.04 -2.66
C PRO A 199 -0.13 -21.48 -3.53
N GLU A 200 -1.17 -22.26 -3.79
CA GLU A 200 -2.37 -21.82 -4.50
C GLU A 200 -3.10 -20.71 -3.74
N GLN A 201 -3.22 -20.83 -2.40
CA GLN A 201 -3.83 -19.79 -1.57
C GLN A 201 -3.07 -18.46 -1.66
N THR A 202 -1.73 -18.50 -1.56
CA THR A 202 -0.88 -17.31 -1.73
C THR A 202 -1.13 -16.66 -3.09
N THR A 203 -1.21 -17.48 -4.14
CA THR A 203 -1.40 -17.00 -5.51
C THR A 203 -2.77 -16.38 -5.70
N TYR A 204 -3.85 -17.06 -5.31
CA TYR A 204 -5.20 -16.52 -5.43
C TYR A 204 -5.40 -15.25 -4.61
N TYR A 205 -4.86 -15.20 -3.39
CA TYR A 205 -4.92 -14.01 -2.55
C TYR A 205 -4.13 -12.85 -3.15
N SER A 206 -2.90 -13.09 -3.60
CA SER A 206 -2.06 -12.06 -4.23
C SER A 206 -2.70 -11.52 -5.51
N MET A 207 -3.31 -12.38 -6.32
CA MET A 207 -4.06 -11.97 -7.51
C MET A 207 -5.30 -11.15 -7.15
N ALA A 208 -6.05 -11.54 -6.11
CA ALA A 208 -7.19 -10.77 -5.63
C ALA A 208 -6.76 -9.38 -5.15
N LEU A 209 -5.71 -9.28 -4.33
CA LEU A 209 -5.15 -8.00 -3.90
C LEU A 209 -4.70 -7.16 -5.10
N MET A 210 -3.98 -7.74 -6.06
CA MET A 210 -3.54 -7.04 -7.28
C MET A 210 -4.72 -6.48 -8.08
N ILE A 211 -5.79 -7.26 -8.25
CA ILE A 211 -7.00 -6.81 -8.95
C ILE A 211 -7.65 -5.64 -8.21
N LEU A 212 -7.86 -5.78 -6.91
CA LEU A 212 -8.58 -4.80 -6.10
C LEU A 212 -7.78 -3.51 -5.85
N GLN A 213 -6.46 -3.62 -5.77
CA GLN A 213 -5.56 -2.54 -5.41
C GLN A 213 -4.93 -1.83 -6.60
N TYR A 214 -4.72 -2.54 -7.71
CA TYR A 214 -4.04 -1.99 -8.88
C TYR A 214 -4.96 -1.88 -10.09
N PHE A 215 -5.48 -3.00 -10.59
CA PHE A 215 -6.25 -2.99 -11.85
C PHE A 215 -7.57 -2.24 -11.75
N PHE A 216 -8.36 -2.49 -10.71
CA PHE A 216 -9.64 -1.82 -10.52
C PHE A 216 -9.47 -0.30 -10.35
N PRO A 217 -8.58 0.21 -9.47
CA PRO A 217 -8.32 1.64 -9.37
C PRO A 217 -7.78 2.22 -10.68
N LEU A 218 -6.82 1.56 -11.33
CA LEU A 218 -6.24 2.04 -12.58
C LEU A 218 -7.30 2.21 -13.67
N LEU A 219 -8.17 1.22 -13.85
CA LEU A 219 -9.25 1.28 -14.84
C LEU A 219 -10.24 2.42 -14.54
N ALA A 220 -10.61 2.61 -13.28
CA ALA A 220 -11.48 3.70 -12.85
C ALA A 220 -10.84 5.07 -13.11
N LEU A 221 -9.54 5.21 -12.83
CA LEU A 221 -8.79 6.45 -13.09
C LEU A 221 -8.66 6.71 -14.60
N ILE A 222 -8.28 5.72 -15.39
CA ILE A 222 -8.19 5.86 -16.86
C ILE A 222 -9.55 6.31 -17.40
N PHE A 223 -10.63 5.61 -17.06
CA PHE A 223 -11.97 5.96 -17.53
C PHE A 223 -12.37 7.40 -17.15
N THR A 224 -12.25 7.77 -15.88
CA THR A 224 -12.66 9.09 -15.41
C THR A 224 -11.81 10.20 -16.01
N TYR A 225 -10.48 10.06 -16.03
CA TYR A 225 -9.59 11.08 -16.58
C TYR A 225 -9.68 11.19 -18.10
N THR A 226 -9.85 10.10 -18.86
CA THR A 226 -10.09 10.17 -20.30
C THR A 226 -11.37 10.96 -20.61
N ARG A 227 -12.46 10.73 -19.87
CA ARG A 227 -13.71 11.49 -20.05
C ARG A 227 -13.55 12.96 -19.70
N ILE A 228 -12.81 13.27 -18.62
CA ILE A 228 -12.48 14.65 -18.25
C ILE A 228 -11.69 15.31 -19.38
N ALA A 229 -10.66 14.66 -19.92
CA ALA A 229 -9.86 15.17 -21.02
C ALA A 229 -10.74 15.48 -22.24
N VAL A 230 -11.55 14.53 -22.71
CA VAL A 230 -12.44 14.75 -23.87
C VAL A 230 -13.35 15.97 -23.67
N VAL A 231 -13.93 16.14 -22.48
CA VAL A 231 -14.83 17.29 -22.20
C VAL A 231 -14.07 18.61 -22.12
N VAL A 232 -12.85 18.60 -21.58
CA VAL A 232 -12.03 19.81 -21.46
C VAL A 232 -11.49 20.25 -22.82
N TRP A 233 -11.06 19.30 -23.67
CA TRP A 233 -10.59 19.59 -25.03
C TRP A 233 -11.71 19.93 -26.01
N GLY A 234 -12.90 19.34 -25.83
CA GLY A 234 -14.07 19.60 -26.68
C GLY A 234 -14.84 20.88 -26.35
N LYS A 235 -14.56 21.52 -25.22
CA LYS A 235 -15.04 22.88 -24.93
C LYS A 235 -14.08 23.86 -25.57
N GLU A 236 -14.50 24.55 -26.63
CA GLU A 236 -13.78 25.72 -27.13
C GLU A 236 -13.45 26.64 -25.95
N THR A 237 -12.22 27.16 -25.94
CA THR A 237 -11.74 28.03 -24.88
C THR A 237 -12.79 29.13 -24.64
N PRO A 238 -13.28 29.33 -23.39
CA PRO A 238 -14.34 30.28 -23.07
C PRO A 238 -14.11 31.76 -23.45
N GLY A 239 -13.04 32.07 -24.18
CA GLY A 239 -12.78 33.40 -24.74
C GLY A 239 -13.64 33.74 -25.95
N GLU A 240 -13.95 32.80 -26.85
CA GLU A 240 -14.56 33.15 -28.15
C GLU A 240 -16.04 33.55 -28.04
N ALA A 241 -16.82 32.81 -27.23
CA ALA A 241 -18.23 33.14 -26.95
C ALA A 241 -18.40 34.37 -26.03
N GLN A 242 -17.31 34.80 -25.39
CA GLN A 242 -17.27 36.00 -24.55
C GLN A 242 -16.84 37.22 -25.39
N ASP A 243 -15.90 37.05 -26.32
CA ASP A 243 -15.55 38.05 -27.34
C ASP A 243 -16.73 38.36 -28.25
N GLU A 244 -17.51 37.38 -28.73
CA GLU A 244 -18.72 37.67 -29.51
C GLU A 244 -19.76 38.45 -28.70
N ARG A 245 -19.95 38.13 -27.41
CA ARG A 245 -20.89 38.83 -26.54
C ARG A 245 -20.43 40.24 -26.21
N ASP A 246 -19.14 40.42 -25.93
CA ASP A 246 -18.54 41.72 -25.65
C ASP A 246 -18.50 42.59 -26.92
N GLN A 247 -18.24 42.01 -28.10
CA GLN A 247 -18.35 42.68 -29.39
C GLN A 247 -19.79 43.10 -29.70
N ARG A 248 -20.79 42.24 -29.46
CA ARG A 248 -22.21 42.60 -29.61
C ARG A 248 -22.63 43.70 -28.65
N MET A 249 -22.15 43.67 -27.40
CA MET A 249 -22.39 44.74 -26.41
C MET A 249 -21.66 46.05 -26.75
N ALA A 250 -20.47 46.00 -27.35
CA ALA A 250 -19.75 47.18 -27.83
C ALA A 250 -20.42 47.78 -29.08
N ALA A 251 -20.90 46.94 -30.00
CA ALA A 251 -21.62 47.36 -31.20
C ALA A 251 -23.00 47.99 -30.88
N SER A 252 -23.70 47.48 -29.86
CA SER A 252 -24.97 48.07 -29.42
C SER A 252 -24.77 49.44 -28.77
N LYS A 253 -23.72 49.61 -27.94
CA LYS A 253 -23.37 50.92 -27.34
C LYS A 253 -23.03 51.98 -28.39
N ARG A 254 -22.39 51.62 -29.51
CA ARG A 254 -22.12 52.56 -30.62
C ARG A 254 -23.39 53.07 -31.32
N LYS A 255 -24.47 52.29 -31.34
CA LYS A 255 -25.74 52.70 -31.96
C LYS A 255 -26.56 53.67 -31.10
N VAL A 256 -26.36 53.67 -29.78
CA VAL A 256 -27.12 54.53 -28.85
C VAL A 256 -26.59 55.97 -28.81
N ASN A 257 -25.35 56.21 -29.24
CA ASN A 257 -24.72 57.54 -29.24
C ASN A 257 -24.94 58.37 -30.53
N PHE A 258 -25.87 57.97 -31.41
CA PHE A 258 -26.09 58.62 -32.71
C PHE A 258 -27.48 59.28 -32.87
N PHE A 259 -28.08 59.70 -31.76
CA PHE A 259 -29.30 60.52 -31.74
C PHE A 259 -29.12 61.74 -30.83
#